data_AF-A0A0F9TNT2-F1
#
_entry.id   AF-A0A0F9TNT2-F1
#
_cell.length_a   1.000
_cell.length_b   1.000
_cell.length_c   1.000
_cell.angle_alpha   90.00
_cell.angle_beta   90.00
_cell.angle_gamma   90.00
#
_symmetry.space_group_name_H-M   'P 1'
#
loop_
_entity.id
_entity.type
_entity.pdbx_description
1 polymer ?
#
loop_
_entity_poly.entity_id
_entity_poly.type
_entity_poly.pdbx_seq_one_letter_code
_entity_poly.pdbx_strand_id
1 'polypeptide(L)' 'MFEQAVLAERFERLLLKQQQAARAYAELLKGLEDPQLRHQFDQIHRDKQRHVRLSERLLEIMP' A
#
# COMPACT_ATOMS: atom_id res chain seq x y z
N MET A 1 -3.86 25.49 -9.21
CA MET A 1 -3.71 24.50 -10.29
C MET A 1 -2.36 23.77 -10.28
N PHE A 2 -1.20 24.44 -10.16
CA PHE A 2 0.09 23.71 -10.10
C PHE A 2 0.27 22.86 -8.83
N GLU A 3 -0.08 23.39 -7.67
CA GLU A 3 0.07 22.67 -6.39
C GLU A 3 -0.80 21.41 -6.30
N GLN A 4 -2.00 21.45 -6.87
CA GLN A 4 -2.90 20.29 -6.94
C GLN A 4 -2.33 19.20 -7.84
N ALA A 5 -1.76 19.55 -9.00
CA ALA A 5 -1.10 18.60 -9.88
C ALA A 5 0.11 17.94 -9.19
N VAL A 6 0.93 18.72 -8.47
CA VAL A 6 2.05 18.20 -7.68
C VAL A 6 1.57 17.28 -6.54
N LEU A 7 0.45 17.63 -5.90
CA LEU A 7 -0.11 16.82 -4.82
C LEU A 7 -0.69 15.49 -5.35
N ALA A 8 -1.41 15.52 -6.48
CA ALA A 8 -1.91 14.33 -7.16
C ALA A 8 -0.75 13.40 -7.54
N GLU A 9 0.31 13.93 -8.16
CA GLU A 9 1.50 13.14 -8.51
C GLU A 9 2.15 12.48 -7.27
N ARG A 10 2.20 13.19 -6.14
CA ARG A 10 2.71 12.63 -4.88
C ARG A 10 1.82 11.51 -4.37
N PHE A 11 0.50 11.65 -4.46
CA PHE A 11 -0.44 10.60 -4.05
C PHE A 11 -0.41 9.38 -4.99
N GLU A 12 -0.24 9.58 -6.30
CA GLU A 12 -0.03 8.49 -7.25
C GLU A 12 1.26 7.71 -6.94
N ARG A 13 2.37 8.42 -6.68
CA ARG A 13 3.63 7.80 -6.25
C ARG A 13 3.47 7.08 -4.91
N LEU A 14 2.70 7.63 -3.98
CA LEU A 14 2.41 6.98 -2.70
C LEU A 14 1.62 5.69 -2.92
N LEU A 15 0.55 5.74 -3.72
CA LEU A 15 -0.27 4.59 -4.06
C LEU A 15 0.57 3.48 -4.68
N LEU A 16 1.41 3.82 -5.66
CA LEU A 16 2.31 2.87 -6.31
C LEU A 16 3.22 2.16 -5.29
N LYS A 17 3.83 2.91 -4.37
CA LYS A 17 4.68 2.33 -3.30
C LYS A 17 3.90 1.41 -2.37
N GLN A 18 2.68 1.77 -1.98
CA GLN A 18 1.86 0.92 -1.12
C GLN A 18 1.42 -0.36 -1.84
N GLN A 19 1.06 -0.28 -3.13
CA GLN A 19 0.71 -1.45 -3.93
C GLN A 19 1.92 -2.39 -4.11
N GLN A 20 3.11 -1.84 -4.38
CA GLN A 20 4.35 -2.63 -4.45
C GLN A 20 4.64 -3.34 -3.13
N ALA A 21 4.53 -2.62 -1.99
CA ALA A 21 4.73 -3.21 -0.68
C ALA A 21 3.70 -4.32 -0.39
N ALA A 22 2.40 -4.07 -0.64
CA ALA A 22 1.36 -5.07 -0.45
C ALA A 22 1.63 -6.35 -1.26
N ARG A 23 2.01 -6.21 -2.53
CA ARG A 23 2.40 -7.36 -3.37
C ARG A 23 3.61 -8.11 -2.81
N ALA A 24 4.66 -7.40 -2.37
CA ALA A 24 5.85 -8.01 -1.81
C ALA A 24 5.52 -8.85 -0.55
N TYR A 25 4.70 -8.31 0.36
CA TYR A 25 4.27 -9.05 1.55
C TYR A 25 3.35 -10.24 1.21
N ALA A 26 2.49 -10.11 0.20
CA ALA A 26 1.66 -11.21 -0.28
C ALA A 26 2.51 -12.36 -0.87
N GLU A 27 3.56 -12.04 -1.63
CA GLU A 27 4.48 -13.05 -2.16
C GLU A 27 5.31 -13.72 -1.05
N LEU A 28 5.81 -12.94 -0.08
CA LEU A 28 6.54 -13.49 1.07
C LEU A 28 5.70 -14.49 1.87
N LEU A 29 4.40 -14.21 2.05
CA LEU A 29 3.49 -15.10 2.76
C LEU A 29 3.29 -16.46 2.07
N LYS A 30 3.53 -16.59 0.76
CA LYS A 30 3.38 -17.88 0.06
C LYS A 30 4.44 -18.90 0.45
N GLY A 31 5.65 -18.44 0.78
CA GLY A 31 6.78 -19.30 1.15
C GLY A 31 7.06 -19.40 2.64
N LEU A 32 6.20 -18.81 3.48
CA LEU A 32 6.44 -18.72 4.92
C LEU A 32 5.83 -19.89 5.68
N GLU A 33 6.70 -20.78 6.18
CA GLU A 33 6.34 -21.99 6.94
C GLU A 33 6.25 -21.73 8.45
N ASP A 34 7.06 -20.80 8.97
CA ASP A 34 7.02 -20.41 10.38
C ASP A 34 5.67 -19.72 10.71
N PRO A 35 4.83 -20.30 11.59
CA PRO A 35 3.50 -19.76 11.88
C PRO A 35 3.53 -18.39 12.57
N GLN A 36 4.53 -18.13 13.42
CA GLN A 36 4.66 -16.87 14.15
C GLN A 36 5.08 -15.76 13.20
N LEU A 37 6.08 -16.01 12.35
CA LEU A 37 6.47 -15.06 11.32
C LEU A 37 5.32 -14.87 10.31
N ARG A 38 4.62 -15.94 9.92
CA ARG A 38 3.47 -15.85 9.01
C ARG A 38 2.40 -14.92 9.55
N HIS A 39 2.10 -15.01 10.85
CA HIS A 39 1.13 -14.11 11.49
C HIS A 39 1.59 -12.65 11.45
N GLN A 40 2.86 -12.37 11.77
CA GLN A 40 3.41 -11.02 11.74
C GLN A 40 3.38 -10.43 10.32
N PHE A 41 3.81 -11.19 9.32
CA PHE A 41 3.81 -10.75 7.93
C PHE A 41 2.39 -10.56 7.38
N ASP A 42 1.42 -11.36 7.85
CA ASP A 42 0.01 -11.20 7.48
C ASP A 42 -0.61 -9.93 8.06
N GLN A 43 -0.27 -9.56 9.29
CA GLN A 43 -0.66 -8.25 9.85
C GLN A 43 -0.10 -7.10 9.01
N ILE A 44 1.19 -7.16 8.67
CA ILE A 44 1.83 -6.13 7.84
C ILE A 44 1.18 -6.05 6.45
N HIS A 45 0.88 -7.19 5.82
CA HIS A 45 0.19 -7.23 4.53
C HIS A 45 -1.18 -6.54 4.61
N ARG A 46 -1.98 -6.83 5.64
CA ARG A 46 -3.28 -6.18 5.88
C ARG A 46 -3.16 -4.67 6.07
N ASP A 47 -2.13 -4.21 6.78
CA ASP A 47 -1.85 -2.78 6.94
C ASP A 47 -1.48 -2.13 5.60
N LYS A 48 -0.66 -2.78 4.76
CA LYS A 48 -0.35 -2.26 3.42
C LYS A 48 -1.59 -2.19 2.54
N GLN A 49 -2.47 -3.19 2.59
CA GLN A 49 -3.76 -3.12 1.88
C GLN A 49 -4.62 -1.96 2.37
N ARG A 50 -4.61 -1.66 3.68
CA ARG A 50 -5.30 -0.48 4.22
C ARG A 50 -4.69 0.81 3.69
N HIS A 51 -3.37 0.91 3.60
CA HIS A 51 -2.70 2.09 3.05
C HIS A 51 -2.96 2.29 1.54
N VAL A 52 -3.09 1.20 0.77
CA VAL A 52 -3.52 1.26 -0.63
C VAL A 52 -4.89 1.94 -0.72
N ARG A 53 -5.88 1.44 0.03
CA ARG A 53 -7.24 2.02 0.06
C ARG A 53 -7.25 3.48 0.49
N LEU A 54 -6.44 3.87 1.47
CA LEU A 54 -6.34 5.27 1.90
C LEU A 54 -5.72 6.15 0.82
N SER A 55 -4.71 5.66 0.10
CA SER A 55 -4.06 6.40 -0.99
C SER A 55 -4.99 6.56 -2.19
N GLU A 56 -5.79 5.55 -2.51
CA GLU A 56 -6.85 5.62 -3.52
C GLU A 56 -7.89 6.70 -3.15
N ARG A 57 -8.38 6.68 -1.91
CA ARG A 57 -9.32 7.71 -1.42
C ARG A 57 -8.74 9.12 -1.44
N LEU A 58 -7.44 9.29 -1.21
CA LEU A 58 -6.78 10.59 -1.31
C LEU A 58 -6.80 11.12 -2.75
N LEU A 59 -6.64 10.24 -3.75
CA LEU A 59 -6.73 10.61 -5.16
C LEU A 59 -8.17 10.91 -5.58
N GLU A 60 -9.15 10.17 -5.07
CA GLU A 60 -10.58 10.38 -5.38
C GLU A 60 -11.10 11.75 -4.93
N ILE A 61 -10.57 12.30 -3.83
CA ILE A 61 -10.98 13.61 -3.31
C ILE A 61 -10.18 14.79 -3.88
N MET A 62 -9.23 14.53 -4.79
CA MET A 62 -8.49 15.60 -5.45
C MET A 62 -9.38 16.27 -6.52
N PRO A 63 -9.53 17.61 -6.46
CA PRO A 63 -10.36 18.38 -7.40
C PRO A 63 -9.66 18.65 -8.74
#